data_AF-N1UBA7-F1
#
_entry.id   AF-N1UBA7-F1
#
_cell.length_a   1.000
_cell.length_b   1.000
_cell.length_c   1.000
_cell.angle_alpha   90.00
_cell.angle_beta   90.00
_cell.angle_gamma   90.00
#
_symmetry.space_group_name_H-M   'P 1'
#
loop_
_entity.id
_entity.type
_entity.pdbx_description
1 polymer ?
#
loop_
_entity_poly.entity_id
_entity_poly.type
_entity_poly.pdbx_seq_one_letter_code
_entity_poly.pdbx_strand_id
1 'polypeptide(L)'
;MLRRIPSNLKIFSGFTVGFLSLFFLYRLCWCIVFSSKFSAASVFEIMFAFLVGIRFDICVCAILLGPPWILSAIYPLNRFKAYTLLWGIIPIFLFFYASAFLIGDTLYFGETNKHLGYEGFVF
;
A
#
# COMPACT_ATOMS: atom_id res chain seq x y z
N MET A 1 -16.06 10.77 30.11
CA MET A 1 -16.44 9.74 29.11
C MET A 1 -15.43 9.78 27.97
N LEU A 2 -14.48 8.85 27.88
CA LEU A 2 -13.65 8.74 26.67
C LEU A 2 -14.57 8.41 25.48
N ARG A 3 -14.63 9.29 24.49
CA ARG A 3 -15.33 9.02 23.23
C ARG A 3 -14.72 7.76 22.60
N ARG A 4 -15.53 6.71 22.42
CA ARG A 4 -15.09 5.51 21.69
C ARG A 4 -14.79 5.92 20.25
N ILE A 5 -13.58 5.58 19.77
CA ILE A 5 -13.17 5.75 18.38
C ILE A 5 -14.22 5.06 17.47
N PRO A 6 -14.74 5.74 16.42
CA PRO A 6 -15.70 5.14 15.49
C PRO A 6 -15.19 3.82 14.90
N SER A 7 -16.07 2.84 14.73
CA SER A 7 -15.71 1.52 14.16
C SER A 7 -15.02 1.65 12.81
N ASN A 8 -15.54 2.53 11.95
CA ASN A 8 -15.02 2.72 10.59
C ASN A 8 -13.59 3.25 10.65
N LEU A 9 -13.32 4.22 11.54
CA LEU A 9 -11.96 4.74 11.73
C LEU A 9 -11.00 3.63 12.20
N LYS A 10 -11.41 2.76 13.13
CA LYS A 10 -10.59 1.62 13.57
C LYS A 10 -10.25 0.67 12.41
N ILE A 11 -11.25 0.36 11.57
CA ILE A 11 -11.08 -0.53 10.41
C ILE A 11 -10.07 0.08 9.42
N PHE A 12 -10.28 1.34 9.01
CA PHE A 12 -9.39 1.99 8.04
C PHE A 12 -7.99 2.28 8.60
N SER A 13 -7.85 2.58 9.89
CA SER A 13 -6.54 2.64 10.54
C SER A 13 -5.83 1.29 10.50
N GLY A 14 -6.55 0.20 10.75
CA GLY A 14 -6.00 -1.17 10.63
C GLY A 14 -5.52 -1.49 9.22
N PHE A 15 -6.33 -1.21 8.20
CA PHE A 15 -5.91 -1.38 6.80
C PHE A 15 -4.73 -0.49 6.44
N THR A 16 -4.71 0.78 6.87
CA THR A 16 -3.60 1.70 6.60
C THR A 16 -2.29 1.14 7.16
N VAL A 17 -2.29 0.67 8.41
CA VAL A 17 -1.11 0.02 9.02
C VAL A 17 -0.73 -1.25 8.24
N GLY A 18 -1.71 -2.05 7.82
CA GLY A 18 -1.48 -3.23 7.00
C GLY A 18 -0.77 -2.91 5.67
N PHE A 19 -1.29 -1.95 4.90
CA PHE A 19 -0.68 -1.52 3.64
C PHE A 19 0.72 -0.94 3.82
N LEU A 20 0.92 -0.07 4.82
CA LEU A 20 2.25 0.48 5.12
C LEU A 20 3.24 -0.63 5.50
N SER A 21 2.79 -1.62 6.26
CA SER A 21 3.62 -2.79 6.62
C SER A 21 3.96 -3.61 5.39
N LEU A 22 3.00 -3.84 4.49
CA LEU A 22 3.22 -4.54 3.22
C LEU A 22 4.27 -3.83 2.36
N PHE A 23 4.14 -2.52 2.15
CA PHE A 23 5.07 -1.73 1.35
C PHE A 23 6.48 -1.69 1.95
N PHE A 24 6.56 -1.53 3.28
CA PHE A 24 7.83 -1.57 3.98
C PHE A 24 8.52 -2.93 3.87
N LEU A 25 7.78 -4.02 4.08
CA LEU A 25 8.32 -5.38 3.95
C LEU A 25 8.75 -5.69 2.52
N TYR A 26 7.96 -5.28 1.52
CA TYR A 26 8.37 -5.38 0.12
C TYR A 26 9.70 -4.66 -0.12
N ARG A 27 9.87 -3.42 0.35
CA ARG A 27 11.12 -2.66 0.17
C ARG A 27 12.30 -3.33 0.88
N LEU A 28 12.08 -3.89 2.07
CA LEU A 28 13.08 -4.65 2.80
C LEU A 28 13.51 -5.90 2.01
N CYS A 29 12.55 -6.70 1.56
CA CYS A 29 12.80 -7.89 0.74
C CYS A 29 13.54 -7.53 -0.55
N TRP A 30 13.11 -6.48 -1.23
CA TRP A 30 13.73 -6.00 -2.46
C TRP A 30 15.18 -5.57 -2.24
N CYS A 31 15.46 -4.84 -1.16
CA CYS A 31 16.82 -4.45 -0.78
C CYS A 31 17.72 -5.65 -0.51
N ILE A 32 17.18 -6.73 0.07
CA ILE A 32 17.93 -7.97 0.36
C ILE A 32 18.21 -8.74 -0.93
N VAL A 33 17.15 -9.03 -1.71
CA VAL A 33 17.21 -9.85 -2.92
C VAL A 33 18.10 -9.20 -3.98
N PHE A 34 18.00 -7.88 -4.16
CA PHE A 34 18.77 -7.14 -5.14
C PHE A 34 19.95 -6.38 -4.53
N SER A 35 20.45 -6.81 -3.37
CA SER A 35 21.55 -6.15 -2.65
C SER A 35 22.78 -5.85 -3.52
N SER A 36 23.12 -6.74 -4.46
CA SER A 36 24.22 -6.56 -5.40
C SER A 36 24.09 -5.33 -6.30
N LYS A 37 22.85 -4.89 -6.58
CA LYS A 37 22.55 -3.70 -7.39
C LYS A 37 22.86 -2.40 -6.65
N PHE A 38 23.01 -2.42 -5.32
CA PHE A 38 23.31 -1.24 -4.50
C PHE A 38 24.77 -1.16 -4.06
N SER A 39 25.67 -1.95 -4.66
CA SER A 39 27.09 -1.99 -4.29
C SER A 39 27.80 -0.63 -4.37
N ALA A 40 27.32 0.28 -5.23
CA ALA A 40 27.83 1.64 -5.36
C ALA A 40 27.15 2.65 -4.41
N ALA A 41 26.04 2.30 -3.77
CA ALA A 41 25.28 3.18 -2.89
C ALA A 41 25.75 3.06 -1.44
N SER A 42 25.86 4.19 -0.77
CA SER A 42 26.11 4.26 0.66
C SER A 42 24.89 3.83 1.48
N VAL A 43 25.13 3.36 2.71
CA VAL A 43 24.05 3.03 3.66
C VAL A 43 23.12 4.22 3.88
N PHE A 44 23.67 5.44 3.91
CA PHE A 44 22.89 6.66 4.06
C PHE A 44 21.93 6.89 2.88
N GLU A 45 22.38 6.70 1.65
CA GLU A 45 21.52 6.82 0.46
C GLU A 45 20.39 5.78 0.47
N ILE A 46 20.69 4.55 0.90
CA ILE A 46 19.68 3.50 1.05
C ILE A 46 18.64 3.91 2.11
N MET A 47 19.07 4.35 3.29
CA MET A 47 18.15 4.81 4.34
C MET A 47 17.32 6.02 3.90
N PHE A 48 17.94 6.97 3.18
CA PHE A 48 17.24 8.12 2.63
C PHE A 48 16.19 7.71 1.60
N ALA A 49 16.50 6.75 0.72
CA ALA A 49 15.55 6.19 -0.22
C ALA A 49 14.36 5.52 0.48
N PHE A 50 14.58 4.84 1.62
CA PHE A 50 13.49 4.32 2.45
C PHE A 50 12.58 5.42 2.98
N LEU A 51 13.13 6.53 3.47
CA LEU A 51 12.34 7.68 3.95
C LEU A 51 11.53 8.33 2.82
N VAL A 52 12.15 8.53 1.65
CA VAL A 52 11.46 9.03 0.45
C VAL A 52 10.33 8.09 0.04
N GLY A 53 10.57 6.79 0.13
CA GLY A 53 9.56 5.77 -0.16
C GLY A 53 8.38 5.81 0.81
N ILE A 54 8.58 6.07 2.11
CA ILE A 54 7.46 6.21 3.07
C ILE A 54 6.50 7.32 2.65
N ARG A 55 7.02 8.45 2.13
CA ARG A 55 6.17 9.52 1.60
C ARG A 55 5.27 9.02 0.47
N PHE A 56 5.83 8.21 -0.44
CA PHE A 56 5.08 7.62 -1.53
C PHE A 56 4.04 6.61 -1.01
N ASP A 57 4.41 5.76 -0.06
CA ASP A 57 3.52 4.75 0.54
C ASP A 57 2.28 5.38 1.18
N ILE A 58 2.45 6.53 1.86
CA ILE A 58 1.34 7.30 2.43
C ILE A 58 0.39 7.80 1.34
N CYS A 59 0.93 8.34 0.23
CA CYS A 59 0.13 8.77 -0.91
C CYS A 59 -0.65 7.61 -1.53
N VAL A 60 -0.01 6.46 -1.73
CA VAL A 60 -0.65 5.24 -2.26
C VAL A 60 -1.76 4.78 -1.32
N CYS A 61 -1.52 4.75 -0.01
CA CYS A 61 -2.56 4.43 0.97
C CYS A 61 -3.75 5.40 0.87
N ALA A 62 -3.50 6.70 0.74
CA ALA A 62 -4.56 7.70 0.60
C ALA A 62 -5.39 7.48 -0.69
N ILE A 63 -4.74 7.10 -1.80
CA ILE A 63 -5.42 6.82 -3.07
C ILE A 63 -6.26 5.54 -2.97
N LEU A 64 -5.69 4.47 -2.42
CA LEU A 64 -6.37 3.16 -2.34
C LEU A 64 -7.47 3.12 -1.28
N LEU A 65 -7.23 3.72 -0.11
CA LEU A 65 -8.13 3.66 1.04
C LEU A 65 -9.02 4.90 1.17
N GLY A 66 -8.67 6.03 0.56
CA GLY A 66 -9.43 7.26 0.62
C GLY A 66 -10.88 7.12 0.12
N PRO A 67 -11.12 6.59 -1.10
CA PRO A 67 -12.47 6.40 -1.60
C PRO A 67 -13.36 5.50 -0.69
N PRO A 68 -12.95 4.28 -0.29
CA PRO A 68 -13.76 3.47 0.61
C PRO A 68 -13.89 4.10 2.01
N TRP A 69 -12.91 4.88 2.47
CA TRP A 69 -13.04 5.62 3.72
C TRP A 69 -14.10 6.72 3.64
N ILE A 70 -14.14 7.49 2.55
CA ILE A 70 -15.19 8.50 2.29
C ILE A 70 -16.57 7.84 2.24
N LEU A 71 -16.70 6.70 1.54
CA LEU A 71 -17.96 5.93 1.52
C LEU A 71 -18.37 5.51 2.93
N SER A 72 -17.43 5.03 3.74
CA SER A 72 -17.73 4.64 5.12
C SER A 72 -18.24 5.80 5.99
N ALA A 73 -17.98 7.05 5.62
CA ALA A 73 -18.43 8.23 6.36
C ALA A 73 -19.87 8.66 6.03
N ILE A 74 -20.50 8.10 4.98
CA ILE A 74 -21.87 8.48 4.56
C ILE A 74 -22.90 7.78 5.44
N TYR A 75 -23.24 8.42 6.57
CA TYR A 75 -24.11 7.87 7.61
C TYR A 75 -25.47 7.32 7.12
N PRO A 76 -26.24 8.02 6.24
CA PRO A 76 -27.54 7.51 5.81
C PRO A 76 -27.46 6.19 5.04
N LEU A 77 -26.36 5.94 4.33
CA LEU A 77 -26.18 4.76 3.49
C LEU A 77 -25.66 3.55 4.29
N ASN A 78 -24.97 3.78 5.40
CA ASN A 78 -24.46 2.73 6.30
C ASN A 78 -25.56 1.86 6.96
N ARG A 79 -26.84 2.24 6.83
CA ARG A 79 -27.98 1.39 7.23
C ARG A 79 -28.14 0.16 6.33
N PHE A 80 -27.65 0.21 5.09
CA PHE A 80 -27.82 -0.86 4.12
C PHE A 80 -26.62 -1.82 4.18
N LYS A 81 -26.87 -3.10 4.47
CA LYS A 81 -25.80 -4.11 4.60
C LYS A 81 -24.92 -4.21 3.35
N ALA A 82 -25.52 -4.13 2.16
CA ALA A 82 -24.79 -4.16 0.90
C ALA A 82 -23.82 -2.97 0.75
N TYR A 83 -24.23 -1.77 1.20
CA TYR A 83 -23.38 -0.58 1.19
C TYR A 83 -22.19 -0.74 2.15
N THR A 84 -22.46 -1.21 3.36
CA THR A 84 -21.43 -1.51 4.37
C THR A 84 -20.44 -2.57 3.89
N LEU A 85 -20.94 -3.61 3.22
CA LEU A 85 -20.10 -4.64 2.62
C LEU A 85 -19.20 -4.07 1.51
N LEU A 86 -19.73 -3.18 0.66
CA LEU A 86 -18.99 -2.59 -0.46
C LEU A 86 -17.74 -1.86 0.02
N TRP A 87 -17.87 -0.90 0.94
CA TRP A 87 -16.69 -0.17 1.42
C TRP A 87 -15.81 -1.01 2.35
N GLY A 88 -16.33 -2.08 2.96
CA GLY A 88 -15.58 -2.99 3.81
C GLY A 88 -14.74 -4.01 3.04
N ILE A 89 -15.22 -4.50 1.89
CA ILE A 89 -14.52 -5.54 1.09
C ILE A 89 -13.47 -4.96 0.15
N ILE A 90 -13.66 -3.72 -0.34
CA ILE A 90 -12.74 -3.06 -1.26
C ILE A 90 -11.30 -3.02 -0.69
N PRO A 91 -11.05 -2.57 0.56
CA PRO A 91 -9.71 -2.57 1.13
C PRO A 91 -9.06 -3.96 1.19
N ILE A 92 -9.87 -5.01 1.44
CA ILE A 92 -9.40 -6.40 1.47
C ILE A 92 -8.93 -6.82 0.09
N PHE A 93 -9.78 -6.61 -0.93
CA PHE A 93 -9.44 -6.92 -2.32
C PHE A 93 -8.18 -6.17 -2.77
N LEU A 94 -8.13 -4.86 -2.51
CA LEU A 94 -6.98 -4.02 -2.86
C LEU A 94 -5.70 -4.47 -2.17
N PHE A 95 -5.79 -4.98 -0.93
CA PHE A 95 -4.61 -5.45 -0.20
C PHE A 95 -3.99 -6.69 -0.86
N PHE A 96 -4.81 -7.68 -1.21
CA PHE A 96 -4.34 -8.85 -1.93
C PHE A 96 -3.88 -8.51 -3.35
N TYR A 97 -4.60 -7.62 -4.02
CA TYR A 97 -4.22 -7.13 -5.34
C TYR A 97 -2.85 -6.44 -5.33
N ALA A 98 -2.62 -5.50 -4.40
CA ALA A 98 -1.33 -4.84 -4.23
C ALA A 98 -0.23 -5.84 -3.89
N SER A 99 -0.50 -6.81 -3.01
CA SER A 99 0.46 -7.86 -2.66
C SER A 99 0.89 -8.68 -3.88
N ALA A 100 -0.08 -9.10 -4.72
CA ALA A 100 0.21 -9.84 -5.95
C ALA A 100 1.01 -9.01 -6.94
N PHE A 101 0.69 -7.72 -7.10
CA PHE A 101 1.43 -6.81 -7.97
C PHE A 101 2.87 -6.61 -7.52
N LEU A 102 3.13 -6.48 -6.21
CA LEU A 102 4.49 -6.34 -5.67
C LEU A 102 5.32 -7.61 -5.87
N ILE A 103 4.71 -8.79 -5.74
CA ILE A 103 5.35 -10.07 -6.06
C ILE A 103 5.69 -10.13 -7.55
N GLY A 104 4.72 -9.83 -8.41
CA GLY A 104 4.90 -9.80 -9.86
C GLY A 104 5.99 -8.82 -10.29
N ASP A 105 6.02 -7.63 -9.70
CA ASP A 105 7.06 -6.62 -9.94
C ASP A 105 8.46 -7.11 -9.54
N THR A 106 8.58 -7.81 -8.40
CA THR A 106 9.85 -8.40 -7.96
C THR A 106 10.37 -9.43 -8.96
N LEU A 107 9.51 -10.32 -9.43
CA LEU A 107 9.86 -11.34 -10.43
C LEU A 107 10.24 -10.70 -11.77
N TYR A 108 9.45 -9.73 -12.22
CA TYR A 108 9.68 -9.01 -13.47
C TYR A 108 10.99 -8.20 -13.45
N PHE A 109 11.28 -7.54 -12.34
CA PHE A 109 12.52 -6.80 -12.14
C PHE A 109 13.74 -7.72 -12.21
N GLY A 110 13.64 -8.95 -11.69
CA GLY A 110 14.71 -9.95 -11.77
C GLY A 110 15.15 -10.26 -13.20
N GLU A 111 14.20 -10.33 -14.13
CA GLU A 111 14.46 -10.67 -15.53
C GLU A 111 14.83 -9.44 -16.37
N THR A 112 14.17 -8.30 -16.14
CA THR A 112 14.24 -7.14 -17.04
C THR A 112 15.06 -5.98 -16.50
N ASN A 113 15.40 -5.99 -15.21
CA ASN A 113 15.95 -4.85 -14.47
C ASN A 113 15.10 -3.57 -14.57
N LYS A 114 13.78 -3.72 -14.75
CA LYS A 114 12.81 -2.63 -14.78
C LYS A 114 11.63 -2.96 -13.89
N HIS A 115 11.01 -1.94 -13.30
CA HIS A 115 9.75 -2.14 -12.58
C HIS A 115 8.59 -2.20 -13.58
N LEU A 116 7.58 -2.99 -13.25
CA LEU A 116 6.40 -3.23 -14.10
C LEU A 116 5.64 -1.92 -14.40
N GLY A 117 5.71 -0.96 -13.47
CA GLY A 117 5.13 0.37 -13.64
C GLY A 117 5.77 1.20 -14.76
N TYR A 118 7.03 0.97 -15.13
CA TYR A 118 7.68 1.73 -16.21
C TYR A 118 7.13 1.38 -17.59
N GLU A 119 6.78 0.12 -17.81
CA GLU A 119 6.29 -0.34 -19.12
C GLU A 119 4.93 0.28 -19.48
N GLY A 120 4.11 0.64 -18.49
CA GLY A 120 2.81 1.29 -18.71
C GLY A 120 2.87 2.76 -19.17
N PHE A 121 4.04 3.40 -19.11
CA PHE A 121 4.24 4.81 -19.52
C PHE A 121 5.05 4.98 -20.82
N VAL A 122 5.59 3.89 -21.38
CA VAL A 122 6.53 3.93 -22.53
C VAL A 122 5.84 3.60 -23.87
N PHE A 123 4.52 3.38 -23.87
CA PHE A 123 3.70 3.25 -25.08
C PHE A 123 2.80 4.46 -25.30
#